data_AF-A0A1V1ZIV2-F1
#
_entry.id   AF-A0A1V1ZIV2-F1
#
_cell.length_a   1.000
_cell.length_b   1.000
_cell.length_c   1.000
_cell.angle_alpha   90.00
_cell.angle_beta   90.00
_cell.angle_gamma   90.00
#
_symmetry.space_group_name_H-M   'P 1'
#
loop_
_entity.id
_entity.type
_entity.pdbx_description
1 polymer ?
#
loop_
_entity_poly.entity_id
_entity_poly.type
_entity_poly.pdbx_seq_one_letter_code
_entity_poly.pdbx_strand_id
1 'polypeptide(L)'
;MKRIYVAMLLLIGVQLYGQQDPQYTQYMYNMSVVNPAYAGSKAETLSLGLLYRSQWTGVDDSPRTGTFFANAPIGGNMGLGISFINDQIGPVKENNVYADFSYTLRLGGEHRLAFGIKAGATFHDIGLADLELTDANDPFFNENINSVTPNIGAGFFYYTDHYYFGFSVPNMLNSVHLDSDGYELGSEVSHYFLTGGYVFQLSENTKLKPSFMVKSAFSAPTSFDVNLNALFFERFEVGGSYRLDDSFAALVNFAITPNLRIGYAHDFVTSDIKHYAKYSSEFMLLWDINFVKKVSRSPRYF
;
A
#
# COMPACT_ATOMS: atom_id res chain seq x y z
N MET A 1 36.56 -26.65 -17.92
CA MET A 1 35.47 -26.59 -16.92
C MET A 1 35.40 -25.26 -16.16
N LYS A 2 36.50 -24.67 -15.68
CA LYS A 2 36.47 -23.36 -14.96
C LYS A 2 36.02 -22.13 -15.78
N ARG A 3 36.11 -22.15 -17.12
CA ARG A 3 35.69 -21.02 -17.99
C ARG A 3 34.19 -20.99 -18.30
N ILE A 4 33.46 -22.09 -18.07
CA ILE A 4 32.01 -22.18 -18.32
C ILE A 4 31.21 -21.56 -17.15
N TYR A 5 31.73 -21.62 -15.92
CA TYR A 5 31.10 -20.99 -14.75
C TYR A 5 31.16 -19.45 -14.80
N VAL A 6 32.23 -18.88 -15.36
CA VAL A 6 32.36 -17.42 -15.52
C VAL A 6 31.41 -16.90 -16.61
N ALA A 7 31.16 -17.69 -17.66
CA ALA A 7 30.17 -17.38 -18.69
C ALA A 7 28.72 -17.53 -18.19
N MET A 8 28.44 -18.48 -17.28
CA MET A 8 27.14 -18.57 -16.58
C MET A 8 26.94 -17.47 -15.54
N LEU A 9 28.00 -16.98 -14.89
CA LEU A 9 27.91 -15.84 -13.96
C LEU A 9 27.66 -14.51 -14.69
N LEU A 10 28.15 -14.38 -15.93
CA LEU A 10 27.94 -13.20 -16.79
C LEU A 10 26.58 -13.16 -17.49
N LEU A 11 25.80 -14.25 -17.44
CA LEU A 11 24.43 -14.32 -17.97
C LEU A 11 23.35 -13.92 -16.94
N ILE A 12 23.75 -13.56 -15.73
CA ILE A 12 22.88 -12.82 -14.79
C ILE A 12 22.95 -11.34 -15.19
N GLY A 13 22.48 -11.07 -16.41
CA GLY A 13 22.20 -9.72 -16.89
C GLY A 13 21.12 -9.15 -16.00
N VAL A 14 21.49 -8.10 -15.28
CA VAL A 14 20.63 -7.35 -14.37
C VAL A 14 19.49 -6.76 -15.19
N GLN A 15 18.33 -7.42 -15.20
CA GLN A 15 17.09 -6.74 -15.55
C GLN A 15 16.68 -5.92 -14.32
N LEU A 16 17.05 -4.65 -14.35
CA LEU A 16 16.52 -3.63 -13.44
C LEU A 16 15.04 -3.42 -13.78
N TYR A 17 14.17 -4.17 -13.11
CA TYR A 17 12.72 -3.92 -13.10
C TYR A 17 12.45 -2.83 -12.06
N GLY A 18 12.30 -1.59 -12.53
CA GLY A 18 12.54 -0.38 -11.75
C GLY A 18 11.33 0.37 -11.19
N GLN A 19 10.11 -0.18 -11.21
CA GLN A 19 8.96 0.44 -10.55
C GLN A 19 8.27 -0.55 -9.61
N GLN A 20 8.29 -0.24 -8.32
CA GLN A 20 7.58 -0.97 -7.28
C GLN A 20 6.47 -0.08 -6.75
N ASP A 21 5.28 -0.65 -6.54
CA ASP A 21 4.22 0.07 -5.82
C ASP A 21 4.74 0.55 -4.45
N PRO A 22 4.31 1.72 -3.95
CA PRO A 22 4.72 2.22 -2.65
C PRO A 22 4.54 1.19 -1.54
N GLN A 23 5.53 1.14 -0.65
CA GLN A 23 5.60 0.18 0.44
C GLN A 23 5.13 0.81 1.74
N TYR A 24 4.42 0.04 2.58
CA TYR A 24 3.93 0.50 3.87
C TYR A 24 4.34 -0.45 4.97
N THR A 25 4.91 0.07 6.06
CA THR A 25 5.22 -0.76 7.25
C THR A 25 3.94 -1.10 8.00
N GLN A 26 2.98 -0.16 8.02
CA GLN A 26 1.70 -0.29 8.67
C GLN A 26 0.58 -0.69 7.72
N TYR A 27 0.86 -1.64 6.81
CA TYR A 27 -0.07 -2.02 5.75
C TYR A 27 -1.46 -2.45 6.27
N MET A 28 -1.52 -2.98 7.51
CA MET A 28 -2.75 -3.43 8.15
C MET A 28 -3.74 -2.28 8.41
N TYR A 29 -3.27 -1.03 8.37
CA TYR A 29 -4.05 0.18 8.65
C TYR A 29 -4.50 0.95 7.41
N ASN A 30 -3.98 0.62 6.22
CA ASN A 30 -4.36 1.21 4.93
C ASN A 30 -4.80 0.14 3.92
N MET A 31 -5.44 -0.93 4.40
CA MET A 31 -5.89 -2.06 3.56
C MET A 31 -6.82 -1.64 2.40
N SER A 32 -7.54 -0.52 2.51
CA SER A 32 -8.33 0.04 1.39
C SER A 32 -7.48 0.46 0.19
N VAL A 33 -6.23 0.84 0.42
CA VAL A 33 -5.29 1.19 -0.65
C VAL A 33 -4.81 -0.09 -1.35
N VAL A 34 -4.49 -1.11 -0.56
CA VAL A 34 -3.92 -2.39 -1.04
C VAL A 34 -4.98 -3.29 -1.69
N ASN A 35 -6.21 -3.31 -1.17
CA ASN A 35 -7.27 -4.21 -1.61
C ASN A 35 -8.60 -3.46 -1.76
N PRO A 36 -9.13 -3.30 -2.99
CA PRO A 36 -10.40 -2.61 -3.21
C PRO A 36 -11.59 -3.28 -2.51
N ALA A 37 -11.51 -4.60 -2.24
CA ALA A 37 -12.56 -5.32 -1.52
C ALA A 37 -12.67 -4.94 -0.03
N TYR A 38 -11.67 -4.24 0.53
CA TYR A 38 -11.72 -3.74 1.90
C TYR A 38 -12.63 -2.50 2.05
N ALA A 39 -12.91 -1.77 0.97
CA ALA A 39 -13.70 -0.54 1.03
C ALA A 39 -15.07 -0.80 1.68
N GLY A 40 -15.42 -0.03 2.72
CA GLY A 40 -16.69 -0.18 3.42
C GLY A 40 -16.83 -1.44 4.28
N SER A 41 -15.73 -2.13 4.58
CA SER A 41 -15.70 -3.29 5.50
C SER A 41 -16.05 -2.92 6.95
N LYS A 42 -15.76 -1.68 7.38
CA LYS A 42 -16.22 -1.15 8.67
C LYS A 42 -17.68 -0.72 8.56
N ALA A 43 -18.54 -1.43 9.30
CA ALA A 43 -19.96 -1.14 9.30
C ALA A 43 -20.26 0.25 9.87
N GLU A 44 -21.11 0.99 9.18
CA GLU A 44 -21.64 2.30 9.64
C GLU A 44 -20.55 3.35 9.92
N THR A 45 -19.38 3.27 9.26
CA THR A 45 -18.26 4.18 9.49
C THR A 45 -17.68 4.70 8.18
N LEU A 46 -17.46 6.02 8.09
CA LEU A 46 -16.54 6.63 7.14
C LEU A 46 -15.13 6.59 7.72
N SER A 47 -14.24 5.81 7.11
CA SER A 47 -12.83 5.68 7.51
C SER A 47 -11.98 6.60 6.65
N LEU A 48 -11.26 7.52 7.29
CA LEU A 48 -10.28 8.41 6.67
C LEU A 48 -8.88 8.03 7.12
N GLY A 49 -7.91 8.11 6.23
CA GLY A 49 -6.51 7.87 6.53
C GLY A 49 -5.59 8.85 5.83
N LEU A 50 -4.59 9.32 6.56
CA LEU A 50 -3.44 10.05 6.05
C LEU A 50 -2.18 9.31 6.46
N LEU A 51 -1.31 9.03 5.51
CA LEU A 51 -0.02 8.39 5.74
C LEU A 51 1.07 9.19 5.05
N TYR A 52 2.23 9.26 5.70
CA TYR A 52 3.42 9.84 5.12
C TYR A 52 4.61 8.95 5.46
N ARG A 53 5.32 8.50 4.42
CA ARG A 53 6.49 7.66 4.54
C ARG A 53 7.69 8.35 3.90
N SER A 54 8.79 8.41 4.63
CA SER A 54 10.10 8.74 4.09
C SER A 54 10.97 7.49 4.19
N GLN A 55 11.37 6.97 3.03
CA GLN A 55 12.20 5.79 2.91
C GLN A 55 13.66 6.19 2.79
N TRP A 56 14.55 5.38 3.37
CA TRP A 56 16.00 5.52 3.18
C TRP A 56 16.51 6.92 3.54
N THR A 57 16.07 7.42 4.68
CA THR A 57 16.42 8.76 5.15
C THR A 57 17.95 8.90 5.25
N GLY A 58 18.47 9.99 4.69
CA GLY A 58 19.90 10.27 4.58
C GLY A 58 20.48 10.02 3.18
N VAL A 59 19.70 9.45 2.27
CA VAL A 59 20.00 9.42 0.83
C VAL A 59 19.30 10.62 0.17
N ASP A 60 20.03 11.36 -0.66
CA ASP A 60 19.46 12.47 -1.44
C ASP A 60 18.43 11.94 -2.44
N ASP A 61 17.33 12.68 -2.57
CA ASP A 61 16.15 12.31 -3.36
C ASP A 61 15.58 10.91 -3.11
N SER A 62 15.70 10.43 -1.87
CA SER A 62 15.13 9.17 -1.44
C SER A 62 13.60 9.13 -1.55
N PRO A 63 12.98 7.94 -1.68
CA PRO A 63 11.54 7.82 -1.86
C PRO A 63 10.73 8.48 -0.73
N ARG A 64 9.73 9.26 -1.12
CA ARG A 64 8.77 9.88 -0.21
C ARG A 64 7.36 9.66 -0.75
N THR A 65 6.52 9.05 0.09
CA THR A 65 5.15 8.73 -0.29
C THR A 65 4.18 9.39 0.68
N GLY A 66 3.25 10.19 0.14
CA GLY A 66 2.07 10.66 0.82
C GLY A 66 0.83 9.88 0.36
N THR A 67 -0.01 9.47 1.30
CA THR A 67 -1.24 8.74 0.98
C THR A 67 -2.41 9.33 1.72
N PHE A 68 -3.49 9.59 1.00
CA PHE A 68 -4.80 9.86 1.55
C PHE A 68 -5.76 8.78 1.08
N PHE A 69 -6.63 8.31 1.97
CA PHE A 69 -7.76 7.50 1.57
C PHE A 69 -9.00 7.83 2.37
N ALA A 70 -10.15 7.58 1.75
CA ALA A 70 -11.45 7.63 2.40
C ALA A 70 -12.29 6.45 1.91
N ASN A 71 -12.94 5.71 2.80
CA ASN A 71 -13.87 4.65 2.39
C ASN A 71 -15.03 4.51 3.36
N ALA A 72 -16.19 4.10 2.86
CA ALA A 72 -17.41 3.95 3.64
C ALA A 72 -18.35 2.90 3.04
N PRO A 73 -19.18 2.23 3.86
CA PRO A 73 -20.32 1.48 3.35
C PRO A 73 -21.40 2.44 2.84
N ILE A 74 -21.99 2.14 1.68
CA ILE A 74 -23.05 2.96 1.05
C ILE A 74 -24.44 2.30 1.11
N GLY A 75 -24.55 1.18 1.84
CA GLY A 75 -25.79 0.40 1.96
C GLY A 75 -25.87 -0.75 0.96
N GLY A 76 -26.83 -1.65 1.15
CA GLY A 76 -27.02 -2.81 0.24
C GLY A 76 -25.82 -3.75 0.14
N ASN A 77 -25.01 -3.86 1.20
CA ASN A 77 -23.72 -4.56 1.23
C ASN A 77 -22.65 -4.01 0.27
N MET A 78 -22.83 -2.77 -0.21
CA MET A 78 -21.85 -2.10 -1.06
C MET A 78 -20.96 -1.17 -0.24
N GLY A 79 -19.70 -1.05 -0.66
CA GLY A 79 -18.74 -0.07 -0.15
C GLY A 79 -18.17 0.77 -1.29
N LEU A 80 -17.80 2.00 -0.96
CA LEU A 80 -17.04 2.88 -1.85
C LEU A 80 -15.77 3.35 -1.16
N GLY A 81 -14.71 3.53 -1.94
CA GLY A 81 -13.45 4.10 -1.51
C GLY A 81 -12.89 5.08 -2.53
N ILE A 82 -12.09 6.01 -2.06
CA ILE A 82 -11.20 6.83 -2.87
C ILE A 82 -9.81 6.81 -2.25
N SER A 83 -8.78 6.89 -3.08
CA SER A 83 -7.41 7.07 -2.60
C SER A 83 -6.63 7.99 -3.52
N PHE A 84 -5.75 8.77 -2.91
CA PHE A 84 -4.77 9.61 -3.56
C PHE A 84 -3.40 9.25 -3.00
N ILE A 85 -2.47 8.86 -3.86
CA ILE A 85 -1.11 8.49 -3.48
C ILE A 85 -0.18 9.36 -4.29
N ASN A 86 0.59 10.21 -3.62
CA ASN A 86 1.68 10.97 -4.23
C ASN A 86 2.98 10.28 -3.83
N ASP A 87 3.70 9.77 -4.81
CA ASP A 87 5.01 9.17 -4.63
C ASP A 87 6.06 9.99 -5.38
N GLN A 88 7.21 10.20 -4.75
CA GLN A 88 8.33 10.91 -5.34
C GLN A 88 9.62 10.13 -5.06
N ILE A 89 10.32 9.78 -6.13
CA ILE A 89 11.61 9.09 -6.11
C ILE A 89 12.53 9.79 -7.08
N GLY A 90 13.58 10.46 -6.60
CA GLY A 90 14.44 11.21 -7.52
C GLY A 90 13.65 12.30 -8.28
N PRO A 91 13.86 12.40 -9.61
CA PRO A 91 13.11 13.29 -10.49
C PRO A 91 11.72 12.77 -10.87
N VAL A 92 11.38 11.53 -10.49
CA VAL A 92 10.11 10.88 -10.86
C VAL A 92 9.06 11.21 -9.80
N LYS A 93 7.94 11.77 -10.23
CA LYS A 93 6.74 12.01 -9.41
C LYS A 93 5.57 11.25 -10.00
N GLU A 94 4.89 10.50 -9.15
CA GLU A 94 3.72 9.71 -9.51
C GLU A 94 2.54 10.12 -8.63
N ASN A 95 1.47 10.59 -9.26
CA ASN A 95 0.22 10.88 -8.57
C ASN A 95 -0.82 9.85 -9.00
N ASN A 96 -1.24 9.01 -8.07
CA ASN A 96 -2.23 7.98 -8.31
C ASN A 96 -3.56 8.43 -7.71
N VAL A 97 -4.62 8.42 -8.53
CA VAL A 97 -6.00 8.72 -8.10
C VAL A 97 -6.86 7.52 -8.40
N TYR A 98 -7.42 6.90 -7.36
CA TYR A 98 -8.27 5.72 -7.51
C TYR A 98 -9.63 5.88 -6.84
N ALA A 99 -10.61 5.19 -7.42
CA ALA A 99 -11.90 4.91 -6.83
C ALA A 99 -12.09 3.38 -6.72
N ASP A 100 -12.68 2.97 -5.60
CA ASP A 100 -12.94 1.57 -5.27
C ASP A 100 -14.43 1.35 -5.10
N PHE A 101 -14.91 0.23 -5.62
CA PHE A 101 -16.23 -0.30 -5.34
C PHE A 101 -16.11 -1.71 -4.79
N SER A 102 -16.83 -2.00 -3.72
CA SER A 102 -16.89 -3.34 -3.14
C SER A 102 -18.33 -3.84 -2.99
N TYR A 103 -18.50 -5.15 -3.06
CA TYR A 103 -19.73 -5.85 -2.76
C TYR A 103 -19.48 -6.99 -1.79
N THR A 104 -20.13 -6.96 -0.63
CA THR A 104 -19.96 -7.94 0.44
C THR A 104 -21.07 -9.00 0.44
N LEU A 105 -20.71 -10.25 0.23
CA LEU A 105 -21.56 -11.40 0.50
C LEU A 105 -21.51 -11.74 1.99
N ARG A 106 -22.68 -11.84 2.61
CA ARG A 106 -22.83 -12.36 3.98
C ARG A 106 -23.04 -13.86 3.88
N LEU A 107 -22.03 -14.64 4.30
CA LEU A 107 -22.05 -16.11 4.20
C LEU A 107 -22.79 -16.77 5.37
N GLY A 108 -23.18 -15.99 6.38
CA GLY A 108 -23.84 -16.45 7.60
C GLY A 108 -22.97 -16.18 8.84
N GLY A 109 -23.61 -15.93 9.98
CA GLY A 109 -22.90 -15.56 11.22
C GLY A 109 -22.08 -14.29 11.04
N GLU A 110 -20.82 -14.33 11.48
CA GLU A 110 -19.83 -13.25 11.35
C GLU A 110 -19.06 -13.28 10.01
N HIS A 111 -19.27 -14.29 9.17
CA HIS A 111 -18.47 -14.52 7.96
C HIS A 111 -18.92 -13.65 6.79
N ARG A 112 -17.98 -12.85 6.27
CA ARG A 112 -18.20 -11.92 5.16
C ARG A 112 -17.14 -12.17 4.09
N LEU A 113 -17.58 -12.19 2.83
CA LEU A 113 -16.70 -12.27 1.66
C LEU A 113 -17.00 -11.08 0.74
N ALA A 114 -16.09 -10.14 0.67
CA ALA A 114 -16.18 -9.00 -0.21
C ALA A 114 -15.40 -9.24 -1.51
N PHE A 115 -15.95 -8.76 -2.61
CA PHE A 115 -15.26 -8.59 -3.88
C PHE A 115 -15.14 -7.10 -4.15
N GLY A 116 -14.04 -6.67 -4.73
CA GLY A 116 -13.81 -5.27 -5.03
C GLY A 116 -13.14 -5.07 -6.37
N ILE A 117 -13.47 -3.94 -6.98
CA ILE A 117 -12.85 -3.44 -8.19
C ILE A 117 -12.29 -2.05 -7.90
N LYS A 118 -11.15 -1.75 -8.51
CA LYS A 118 -10.45 -0.47 -8.47
C LYS A 118 -10.39 0.09 -9.88
N ALA A 119 -10.58 1.38 -10.02
CA ALA A 119 -10.34 2.08 -11.27
C ALA A 119 -9.76 3.46 -10.98
N GLY A 120 -8.88 3.94 -11.85
CA GLY A 120 -8.32 5.27 -11.73
C GLY A 120 -7.25 5.55 -12.76
N ALA A 121 -6.36 6.48 -12.43
CA ALA A 121 -5.26 6.87 -13.29
C ALA A 121 -4.04 7.28 -12.49
N THR A 122 -2.88 7.04 -13.08
CA THR A 122 -1.58 7.46 -12.60
C THR A 122 -1.08 8.58 -13.50
N PHE A 123 -0.74 9.71 -12.90
CA PHE A 123 -0.15 10.86 -13.55
C PHE A 123 1.35 10.86 -13.25
N HIS A 124 2.16 10.63 -14.27
CA HIS A 124 3.62 10.63 -14.19
C HIS A 124 4.16 11.98 -14.63
N ASP A 125 5.09 12.51 -13.84
CA ASP A 125 5.88 13.70 -14.14
C ASP A 125 7.34 13.36 -13.84
N ILE A 126 8.16 13.27 -14.89
CA ILE A 126 9.59 12.97 -14.80
C ILE A 126 10.37 14.24 -15.18
N GLY A 127 10.95 14.86 -14.17
CA GLY A 127 11.77 16.07 -14.30
C GLY A 127 13.17 15.78 -14.84
N LEU A 128 13.30 15.47 -16.13
CA LEU A 128 14.59 15.16 -16.76
C LEU A 128 15.42 16.42 -17.05
N ALA A 129 14.78 17.55 -17.36
CA ALA A 129 15.46 18.78 -17.81
C ALA A 129 16.23 19.51 -16.70
N ASP A 130 15.92 19.23 -15.44
CA ASP A 130 16.56 19.85 -14.27
C ASP A 130 17.69 18.97 -13.67
N LEU A 131 18.02 17.84 -14.31
CA LEU A 131 19.06 16.92 -13.84
C LEU A 131 20.47 17.43 -14.13
N GLU A 132 21.39 17.20 -13.19
CA GLU A 132 22.82 17.44 -13.42
C GLU A 132 23.40 16.28 -14.25
N LEU A 133 23.58 16.53 -15.54
CA LEU A 133 24.03 15.51 -16.50
C LEU A 133 25.56 15.46 -16.61
N THR A 134 26.09 14.25 -16.83
CA THR A 134 27.52 14.07 -17.17
C THR A 134 27.83 14.56 -18.59
N ASP A 135 26.87 14.41 -19.51
CA ASP A 135 26.89 15.03 -20.84
C ASP A 135 25.74 16.05 -20.93
N ALA A 136 26.07 17.33 -20.90
CA ALA A 136 25.09 18.42 -20.92
C ALA A 136 24.32 18.55 -22.24
N ASN A 137 24.70 17.81 -23.30
CA ASN A 137 24.01 17.83 -24.59
C ASN A 137 23.27 16.51 -24.90
N ASP A 138 23.06 15.64 -23.91
CA ASP A 138 22.33 14.40 -24.14
C ASP A 138 20.85 14.70 -24.50
N PRO A 139 20.41 14.41 -25.74
CA PRO A 139 19.08 14.77 -26.20
C PRO A 139 17.94 14.06 -25.44
N PHE A 140 18.21 12.96 -24.74
CA PHE A 140 17.20 12.23 -23.97
C PHE A 140 16.73 12.98 -22.71
N PHE A 141 17.50 13.95 -22.23
CA PHE A 141 17.20 14.68 -21.00
C PHE A 141 16.74 16.13 -21.24
N ASN A 142 16.53 16.51 -22.51
CA ASN A 142 16.15 17.87 -22.87
C ASN A 142 14.69 18.23 -22.53
N GLU A 143 13.81 17.23 -22.38
CA GLU A 143 12.39 17.46 -22.13
C GLU A 143 11.88 16.59 -20.96
N ASN A 144 11.02 17.18 -20.13
CA ASN A 144 10.32 16.44 -19.08
C ASN A 144 9.27 15.52 -19.70
N ILE A 145 9.08 14.35 -19.09
CA ILE A 145 8.08 13.38 -19.55
C ILE A 145 6.84 13.51 -18.68
N ASN A 146 5.71 13.79 -19.32
CA ASN A 146 4.41 13.80 -18.66
C ASN A 146 3.50 12.77 -19.32
N SER A 147 3.01 11.81 -18.56
CA SER A 147 2.09 10.79 -19.07
C SER A 147 0.94 10.52 -18.11
N VAL A 148 -0.17 10.06 -18.65
CA VAL A 148 -1.34 9.65 -17.87
C VAL A 148 -1.70 8.24 -18.29
N THR A 149 -1.64 7.33 -17.34
CA THR A 149 -1.94 5.91 -17.58
C THR A 149 -3.19 5.54 -16.78
N PRO A 150 -4.25 5.01 -17.42
CA PRO A 150 -5.35 4.42 -16.67
C PRO A 150 -4.89 3.17 -15.92
N ASN A 151 -5.53 2.88 -14.78
CA ASN A 151 -5.34 1.62 -14.08
C ASN A 151 -6.68 1.01 -13.65
N ILE A 152 -6.72 -0.31 -13.64
CA ILE A 152 -7.81 -1.09 -13.06
C ILE A 152 -7.24 -2.15 -12.13
N GLY A 153 -8.00 -2.52 -11.12
CA GLY A 153 -7.62 -3.54 -10.17
C GLY A 153 -8.80 -4.34 -9.67
N ALA A 154 -8.50 -5.45 -9.04
CA ALA A 154 -9.49 -6.32 -8.43
C ALA A 154 -8.95 -6.97 -7.17
N GLY A 155 -9.86 -7.38 -6.29
CA GLY A 155 -9.51 -8.15 -5.12
C GLY A 155 -10.71 -8.83 -4.49
N PHE A 156 -10.41 -9.75 -3.59
CA PHE A 156 -11.39 -10.27 -2.64
C PHE A 156 -10.85 -10.15 -1.22
N PHE A 157 -11.77 -10.06 -0.27
CA PHE A 157 -11.46 -9.91 1.14
C PHE A 157 -12.46 -10.72 1.96
N TYR A 158 -11.97 -11.79 2.57
CA TYR A 158 -12.73 -12.61 3.50
C TYR A 158 -12.42 -12.15 4.92
N TYR A 159 -13.44 -11.89 5.73
CA TYR A 159 -13.25 -11.39 7.09
C TYR A 159 -14.37 -11.80 8.04
N THR A 160 -14.00 -11.89 9.31
CA THR A 160 -14.87 -12.10 10.48
C THR A 160 -14.61 -10.98 11.50
N ASP A 161 -15.13 -11.14 12.72
CA ASP A 161 -14.82 -10.18 13.78
C ASP A 161 -13.41 -10.44 14.39
N HIS A 162 -12.76 -11.56 14.05
CA HIS A 162 -11.49 -12.00 14.63
C HIS A 162 -10.35 -12.20 13.62
N TYR A 163 -10.64 -12.54 12.37
CA TYR A 163 -9.60 -12.84 11.38
C TYR A 163 -10.00 -12.41 9.99
N TYR A 164 -8.99 -12.19 9.15
CA TYR A 164 -9.19 -11.82 7.77
C TYR A 164 -8.13 -12.46 6.86
N PHE A 165 -8.51 -12.58 5.60
CA PHE A 165 -7.65 -13.00 4.51
C PHE A 165 -8.04 -12.22 3.25
N GLY A 166 -7.06 -11.68 2.54
CA GLY A 166 -7.28 -10.87 1.36
C GLY A 166 -6.31 -11.23 0.25
N PHE A 167 -6.79 -11.15 -0.98
CA PHE A 167 -5.96 -11.18 -2.17
C PHE A 167 -6.38 -10.03 -3.09
N SER A 168 -5.42 -9.33 -3.66
CA SER A 168 -5.68 -8.25 -4.60
C SER A 168 -4.57 -8.09 -5.63
N VAL A 169 -4.97 -7.56 -6.79
CA VAL A 169 -4.09 -7.01 -7.81
C VAL A 169 -4.61 -5.58 -8.03
N PRO A 170 -4.10 -4.58 -7.27
CA PRO A 170 -4.64 -3.23 -7.30
C PRO A 170 -4.34 -2.52 -8.63
N ASN A 171 -3.20 -2.85 -9.25
CA ASN A 171 -2.75 -2.29 -10.51
C ASN A 171 -2.54 -3.43 -11.53
N MET A 172 -3.47 -3.60 -12.48
CA MET A 172 -3.45 -4.66 -13.49
C MET A 172 -3.01 -4.17 -14.87
N LEU A 173 -3.04 -2.86 -15.11
CA LEU A 173 -2.59 -2.30 -16.39
C LEU A 173 -1.11 -1.98 -16.27
N ASN A 174 -0.31 -2.63 -17.12
CA ASN A 174 1.10 -2.29 -17.27
C ASN A 174 1.20 -1.06 -18.17
N SER A 175 1.97 -0.08 -17.72
CA SER A 175 2.31 1.10 -18.50
C SER A 175 3.77 1.03 -18.97
N VAL A 176 4.03 1.52 -20.18
CA VAL A 176 5.38 1.68 -20.73
C VAL A 176 5.69 3.17 -20.69
N HIS A 177 6.77 3.55 -20.00
CA HIS A 177 7.04 4.96 -19.67
C HIS A 177 7.95 5.68 -20.65
N LEU A 178 8.69 4.96 -21.50
CA LEU A 178 9.55 5.52 -22.53
C LEU A 178 9.30 4.77 -23.83
N ASP A 179 8.73 5.46 -24.81
CA ASP A 179 8.62 5.00 -26.20
C ASP A 179 9.37 5.99 -27.10
N SER A 180 10.51 5.56 -27.62
CA SER A 180 11.24 6.23 -28.68
C SER A 180 11.84 5.18 -29.61
N ASP A 181 11.49 5.23 -30.90
CA ASP A 181 11.98 4.34 -31.96
C ASP A 181 11.94 2.83 -31.63
N GLY A 182 10.89 2.36 -30.94
CA GLY A 182 10.68 0.93 -30.65
C GLY A 182 11.50 0.39 -29.47
N TYR A 183 12.13 1.27 -28.67
CA TYR A 183 12.74 0.91 -27.39
C TYR A 183 11.77 1.22 -26.24
N GLU A 184 11.19 0.17 -25.65
CA GLU A 184 10.39 0.26 -24.44
C GLU A 184 11.32 0.24 -23.20
N LEU A 185 11.44 1.36 -22.49
CA LEU A 185 12.16 1.43 -21.20
C LEU A 185 11.17 1.75 -20.06
N GLY A 186 11.25 0.98 -18.97
CA GLY A 186 10.39 1.16 -17.80
C GLY A 186 8.97 0.62 -17.98
N SER A 187 8.81 -0.70 -17.88
CA SER A 187 7.50 -1.35 -17.78
C SER A 187 7.08 -1.45 -16.31
N GLU A 188 5.92 -0.88 -15.98
CA GLU A 188 5.25 -1.13 -14.71
C GLU A 188 4.80 -2.59 -14.68
N VAL A 189 5.14 -3.31 -13.60
CA VAL A 189 4.77 -4.73 -13.45
C VAL A 189 3.60 -4.83 -12.47
N SER A 190 2.54 -5.51 -12.89
CA SER A 190 1.39 -5.80 -12.03
C SER A 190 1.82 -6.60 -10.78
N HIS A 191 1.61 -6.02 -9.60
CA HIS A 191 1.86 -6.68 -8.32
C HIS A 191 0.58 -7.30 -7.76
N TYR A 192 0.70 -8.50 -7.20
CA TYR A 192 -0.34 -9.11 -6.40
C TYR A 192 0.04 -9.10 -4.92
N PHE A 193 -0.98 -8.93 -4.10
CA PHE A 193 -0.90 -8.83 -2.66
C PHE A 193 -1.74 -9.95 -2.04
N LEU A 194 -1.15 -10.68 -1.12
CA LEU A 194 -1.83 -11.65 -0.29
C LEU A 194 -1.63 -11.24 1.16
N THR A 195 -2.72 -11.07 1.89
CA THR A 195 -2.70 -10.53 3.25
C THR A 195 -3.53 -11.39 4.18
N GLY A 196 -3.14 -11.45 5.45
CA GLY A 196 -3.93 -12.11 6.46
C GLY A 196 -3.58 -11.62 7.85
N GLY A 197 -4.48 -11.87 8.79
CA GLY A 197 -4.27 -11.52 10.19
C GLY A 197 -5.34 -12.08 11.10
N TYR A 198 -5.03 -12.09 12.39
CA TYR A 198 -5.90 -12.58 13.45
C TYR A 198 -5.83 -11.63 14.65
N VAL A 199 -6.92 -11.49 15.40
CA VAL A 199 -7.02 -10.71 16.63
C VAL A 199 -7.29 -11.66 17.80
N PHE A 200 -6.25 -11.98 18.56
CA PHE A 200 -6.34 -12.78 19.77
C PHE A 200 -6.72 -11.90 20.98
N GLN A 201 -7.85 -12.19 21.62
CA GLN A 201 -8.19 -11.57 22.90
C GLN A 201 -7.45 -12.29 24.03
N LEU A 202 -6.36 -11.71 24.55
CA LEU A 202 -5.56 -12.32 25.62
C LEU A 202 -6.15 -12.05 27.02
N SER A 203 -6.77 -10.89 27.20
CA SER A 203 -7.49 -10.47 28.42
C SER A 203 -8.53 -9.42 28.04
N GLU A 204 -9.39 -8.97 28.94
CA GLU A 204 -10.36 -7.89 28.67
C GLU A 204 -9.71 -6.60 28.12
N ASN A 205 -8.46 -6.34 28.50
CA ASN A 205 -7.74 -5.11 28.17
C ASN A 205 -6.55 -5.33 27.23
N THR A 206 -6.36 -6.53 26.67
CA THR A 206 -5.20 -6.83 25.82
C THR A 206 -5.57 -7.70 24.64
N LYS A 207 -5.23 -7.22 23.43
CA LYS A 207 -5.36 -7.94 22.18
C LYS A 207 -3.99 -8.12 21.53
N LEU A 208 -3.72 -9.29 20.97
CA LEU A 208 -2.54 -9.57 20.17
C LEU A 208 -2.96 -9.77 18.71
N LYS A 209 -2.31 -9.05 17.81
CA LYS A 209 -2.70 -8.88 16.41
C LYS A 209 -1.54 -9.26 15.49
N PRO A 210 -1.27 -10.56 15.27
CA PRO A 210 -0.37 -10.97 14.21
C PRO A 210 -1.01 -10.75 12.83
N SER A 211 -0.19 -10.31 11.88
CA SER A 211 -0.57 -10.22 10.48
C SER A 211 0.61 -10.55 9.58
N PHE A 212 0.33 -10.91 8.34
CA PHE A 212 1.35 -11.07 7.30
C PHE A 212 0.88 -10.48 5.98
N MET A 213 1.85 -10.14 5.13
CA MET A 213 1.64 -9.69 3.76
C MET A 213 2.70 -10.33 2.86
N VAL A 214 2.25 -10.83 1.71
CA VAL A 214 3.09 -11.25 0.61
C VAL A 214 2.81 -10.29 -0.54
N LYS A 215 3.84 -9.60 -1.02
CA LYS A 215 3.78 -8.78 -2.23
C LYS A 215 4.71 -9.42 -3.26
N SER A 216 4.21 -9.68 -4.45
CA SER A 216 5.04 -10.25 -5.51
C SER A 216 4.53 -9.80 -6.87
N ALA A 217 5.43 -9.83 -7.84
CA ALA A 217 5.11 -9.64 -9.25
C ALA A 217 5.56 -10.90 -10.01
N PHE A 218 5.01 -11.15 -11.20
CA PHE A 218 5.36 -12.36 -11.99
C PHE A 218 6.84 -12.41 -12.39
N SER A 219 7.50 -11.25 -12.46
CA SER A 219 8.90 -11.09 -12.87
C SER A 219 9.79 -10.43 -11.80
N ALA A 220 9.33 -10.30 -10.56
CA ALA A 220 10.05 -9.61 -9.49
C ALA A 220 10.21 -10.47 -8.22
N PRO A 221 11.20 -10.18 -7.37
CA PRO A 221 11.36 -10.84 -6.09
C PRO A 221 10.11 -10.71 -5.22
N THR A 222 9.74 -11.79 -4.54
CA THR A 222 8.63 -11.78 -3.57
C THR A 222 9.09 -11.10 -2.27
N SER A 223 8.36 -10.08 -1.82
CA SER A 223 8.49 -9.51 -0.47
C SER A 223 7.57 -10.26 0.49
N PHE A 224 8.10 -10.57 1.67
CA PHE A 224 7.37 -11.21 2.75
C PHE A 224 7.49 -10.37 4.03
N ASP A 225 6.34 -9.92 4.52
CA ASP A 225 6.20 -9.04 5.68
C ASP A 225 5.41 -9.78 6.76
N VAL A 226 5.91 -9.76 8.00
CA VAL A 226 5.21 -10.27 9.18
C VAL A 226 5.19 -9.21 10.26
N ASN A 227 4.03 -8.98 10.85
CA ASN A 227 3.84 -8.00 11.90
C ASN A 227 3.19 -8.65 13.12
N LEU A 228 3.53 -8.12 14.28
CA LEU A 228 2.92 -8.49 15.55
C LEU A 228 2.67 -7.24 16.37
N ASN A 229 1.40 -6.94 16.63
CA ASN A 229 0.98 -5.77 17.39
C ASN A 229 0.24 -6.19 18.66
N ALA A 230 0.55 -5.57 19.80
CA ALA A 230 -0.17 -5.74 21.05
C ALA A 230 -0.93 -4.44 21.37
N LEU A 231 -2.26 -4.52 21.44
CA LEU A 231 -3.16 -3.42 21.75
C LEU A 231 -3.63 -3.52 23.20
N PHE A 232 -3.46 -2.43 23.95
CA PHE A 232 -3.80 -2.30 25.36
C PHE A 232 -4.91 -1.27 25.55
N PHE A 233 -5.94 -1.66 26.32
CA PHE A 233 -7.06 -0.80 26.71
C PHE A 233 -7.76 -0.09 25.54
N GLU A 234 -7.76 -0.72 24.35
CA GLU A 234 -8.25 -0.12 23.08
C GLU A 234 -7.59 1.23 22.72
N ARG A 235 -6.48 1.61 23.37
CA ARG A 235 -5.87 2.93 23.23
C ARG A 235 -4.43 2.87 22.75
N PHE A 236 -3.59 2.14 23.46
CA PHE A 236 -2.15 2.11 23.21
C PHE A 236 -1.78 0.82 22.49
N GLU A 237 -1.09 0.91 21.35
CA GLU A 237 -0.61 -0.26 20.62
C GLU A 237 0.89 -0.14 20.38
N VAL A 238 1.60 -1.24 20.59
CA VAL A 238 3.02 -1.37 20.26
C VAL A 238 3.21 -2.64 19.45
N GLY A 239 4.10 -2.61 18.47
CA GLY A 239 4.34 -3.78 17.63
C GLY A 239 5.73 -3.83 17.03
N GLY A 240 6.01 -4.97 16.41
CA GLY A 240 7.18 -5.18 15.57
C GLY A 240 6.75 -5.60 14.16
N SER A 241 7.52 -5.18 13.16
CA SER A 241 7.46 -5.72 11.80
C SER A 241 8.80 -6.34 11.45
N TYR A 242 8.76 -7.42 10.70
CA TYR A 242 9.92 -7.97 10.03
C TYR A 242 9.59 -8.17 8.56
N ARG A 243 10.39 -7.54 7.71
CA ARG A 243 10.38 -7.76 6.27
C ARG A 243 11.60 -8.55 5.87
N LEU A 244 11.37 -9.72 5.30
CA LEU A 244 12.40 -10.64 4.89
C LEU A 244 13.40 -9.94 3.95
N ASP A 245 14.69 -10.09 4.27
CA ASP A 245 15.82 -9.55 3.51
C ASP A 245 15.85 -8.02 3.34
N ASP A 246 15.00 -7.28 4.06
CA ASP A 246 14.93 -5.82 3.99
C ASP A 246 15.15 -5.16 5.36
N SER A 247 14.19 -5.28 6.28
CA SER A 247 14.15 -4.44 7.48
C SER A 247 13.41 -5.04 8.67
N PHE A 248 13.76 -4.54 9.86
CA PHE A 248 12.96 -4.71 11.08
C PHE A 248 12.36 -3.36 11.45
N ALA A 249 11.10 -3.32 11.86
CA ALA A 249 10.47 -2.08 12.29
C ALA A 249 9.90 -2.15 13.70
N ALA A 250 10.00 -1.05 14.42
CA ALA A 250 9.25 -0.81 15.65
C ALA A 250 8.03 0.06 15.34
N LEU A 251 6.87 -0.31 15.91
CA LEU A 251 5.60 0.38 15.69
C LEU A 251 5.01 0.86 17.00
N VAL A 252 4.46 2.06 17.01
CA VAL A 252 3.70 2.60 18.14
C VAL A 252 2.49 3.38 17.64
N ASN A 253 1.31 3.03 18.16
CA ASN A 253 0.05 3.69 17.82
C ASN A 253 -0.69 4.11 19.08
N PHE A 254 -1.37 5.25 19.00
CA PHE A 254 -2.16 5.80 20.09
C PHE A 254 -3.50 6.30 19.59
N ALA A 255 -4.58 5.76 20.15
CA ALA A 255 -5.92 6.29 19.94
C ALA A 255 -6.14 7.48 20.88
N ILE A 256 -6.02 8.69 20.33
CA ILE A 256 -6.29 9.96 21.04
C ILE A 256 -7.74 10.00 21.51
N THR A 257 -8.64 9.54 20.64
CA THR A 257 -10.05 9.29 20.94
C THR A 257 -10.43 7.92 20.37
N PRO A 258 -11.59 7.32 20.72
CA PRO A 258 -12.04 6.06 20.13
C PRO A 258 -12.09 6.07 18.59
N ASN A 259 -12.18 7.26 18.00
CA ASN A 259 -12.34 7.48 16.57
C ASN A 259 -11.09 8.05 15.91
N LEU A 260 -10.09 8.52 16.67
CA LEU A 260 -8.91 9.21 16.14
C LEU A 260 -7.64 8.51 16.63
N ARG A 261 -6.84 8.00 15.70
CA ARG A 261 -5.60 7.29 15.98
C ARG A 261 -4.44 7.95 15.26
N ILE A 262 -3.33 8.09 15.97
CA ILE A 262 -2.03 8.40 15.38
C ILE A 262 -1.12 7.19 15.49
N GLY A 263 -0.19 7.08 14.55
CA GLY A 263 0.77 6.01 14.53
C GLY A 263 2.11 6.45 13.98
N TYR A 264 3.15 5.79 14.45
CA TYR A 264 4.51 5.96 13.98
C TYR A 264 5.19 4.60 13.86
N ALA A 265 5.87 4.38 12.75
CA ALA A 265 6.74 3.24 12.55
C ALA A 265 8.14 3.71 12.14
N HIS A 266 9.14 3.03 12.68
CA HIS A 266 10.54 3.27 12.38
C HIS A 266 11.17 1.97 11.91
N ASP A 267 11.62 1.96 10.66
CA ASP A 267 12.24 0.79 10.04
C ASP A 267 13.76 0.92 10.15
N PHE A 268 14.40 -0.10 10.69
CA PHE A 268 15.83 -0.31 10.68
C PHE A 268 16.19 -1.17 9.48
N VAL A 269 16.91 -0.58 8.52
CA VAL A 269 17.28 -1.25 7.28
C VAL A 269 18.43 -2.22 7.54
N THR A 270 18.24 -3.48 7.16
CA THR A 270 19.21 -4.56 7.34
C THR A 270 19.82 -5.09 6.05
N SER A 271 19.15 -4.80 4.91
CA SER A 271 19.63 -5.08 3.57
C SER A 271 20.93 -4.33 3.23
N ASP A 272 21.52 -4.65 2.08
CA ASP A 272 22.80 -4.10 1.66
C ASP A 272 22.80 -2.56 1.55
N ILE A 273 21.63 -1.94 1.37
CA ILE A 273 21.51 -0.48 1.32
C ILE A 273 21.74 0.20 2.68
N LYS A 274 21.80 -0.54 3.80
CA LYS A 274 22.08 -0.01 5.14
C LYS A 274 23.35 0.84 5.24
N HIS A 275 24.29 0.65 4.33
CA HIS A 275 25.53 1.43 4.25
C HIS A 275 25.28 2.88 3.86
N TYR A 276 24.22 3.15 3.11
CA TYR A 276 23.82 4.46 2.62
C TYR A 276 22.57 4.99 3.34
N ALA A 277 21.61 4.10 3.62
CA ALA A 277 20.34 4.46 4.23
C ALA A 277 20.02 3.56 5.41
N LYS A 278 20.12 4.12 6.62
CA LYS A 278 20.04 3.33 7.86
C LYS A 278 18.61 3.14 8.36
N TYR A 279 17.71 4.05 8.03
CA TYR A 279 16.36 4.04 8.57
C TYR A 279 15.32 4.59 7.59
N SER A 280 14.08 4.16 7.79
CA SER A 280 12.88 4.74 7.18
C SER A 280 11.89 5.11 8.28
N SER A 281 11.00 6.06 8.02
CA SER A 281 10.01 6.52 8.98
C SER A 281 8.65 6.66 8.33
N GLU A 282 7.62 6.23 9.03
CA GLU A 282 6.25 6.27 8.56
C GLU A 282 5.34 6.84 9.66
N PHE A 283 4.55 7.83 9.30
CA PHE A 283 3.53 8.43 10.14
C PHE A 283 2.16 8.08 9.59
N MET A 284 1.21 7.82 10.47
CA MET A 284 -0.19 7.66 10.09
C MET A 284 -1.13 8.42 11.02
N LEU A 285 -2.23 8.89 10.44
CA LEU A 285 -3.39 9.44 11.12
C LEU A 285 -4.63 8.76 10.55
N LEU A 286 -5.42 8.13 11.40
CA LEU A 286 -6.68 7.48 11.05
C LEU A 286 -7.82 8.15 11.78
N TRP A 287 -8.90 8.44 11.06
CA TRP A 287 -10.11 9.04 11.62
C TRP A 287 -11.36 8.32 11.15
N ASP A 288 -12.05 7.68 12.08
CA ASP A 288 -13.30 6.96 11.87
C ASP A 288 -14.49 7.83 12.28
N ILE A 289 -15.37 8.15 11.34
CA ILE A 289 -16.59 8.93 11.57
C ILE A 289 -17.80 7.98 11.50
N ASN A 290 -18.37 7.67 12.65
CA ASN A 290 -19.53 6.78 12.74
C ASN A 290 -20.81 7.49 12.31
N PHE A 291 -21.60 6.84 11.46
CA PHE A 291 -22.92 7.32 11.06
C PHE A 291 -23.92 7.01 12.19
N VAL A 292 -24.68 8.02 12.62
CA VAL A 292 -25.82 7.79 13.51
C VAL A 292 -26.92 7.09 12.71
N LYS A 293 -27.41 5.93 13.17
CA LYS A 293 -28.61 5.30 12.60
C LYS A 293 -29.75 6.33 12.59
N LYS A 294 -30.08 6.86 11.42
CA LYS A 294 -31.41 7.46 11.21
C LYS A 294 -32.40 6.32 11.29
N VAL A 295 -33.01 6.13 12.46
CA VAL A 295 -34.22 5.33 12.59
C VAL A 295 -35.25 6.03 11.70
N SER A 296 -35.42 5.53 10.47
CA SER A 296 -36.52 5.94 9.59
C SER A 296 -37.81 5.47 10.24
N ARG A 297 -38.37 6.28 11.14
CA ARG A 297 -39.79 6.20 11.46
C ARG A 297 -40.50 6.77 10.24
N SER A 298 -40.77 5.91 9.26
CA SER A 298 -41.83 6.20 8.30
C SER A 298 -43.10 6.45 9.11
N PRO A 299 -43.69 7.67 9.06
CA PRO A 299 -45.05 7.84 9.54
C PRO A 299 -45.91 7.04 8.58
N ARG A 300 -46.35 5.85 8.99
CA ARG A 300 -47.43 5.15 8.31
C ARG A 300 -48.68 6.03 8.47
N TYR A 301 -48.92 6.87 7.48
CA TYR A 301 -50.29 7.23 7.13
C TYR A 301 -50.72 6.18 6.10
N PHE A 302 -51.85 5.53 6.42
CA PHE A 302 -52.59 4.48 5.70
C PHE A 302 -51.98 3.07 5.76
#